data_AF-A0A933HCP4-F1
#
_entry.id   AF-A0A933HCP4-F1
#
_cell.length_a   1.000
_cell.length_b   1.000
_cell.length_c   1.000
_cell.angle_alpha   90.00
_cell.angle_beta   90.00
_cell.angle_gamma   90.00
#
_symmetry.space_group_name_H-M   'P 1'
#
loop_
_entity.id
_entity.type
_entity.pdbx_description
1 polymer ?
#
loop_
_entity_poly.entity_id
_entity_poly.type
_entity_poly.pdbx_seq_one_letter_code
_entity_poly.pdbx_strand_id
1 'polypeptide(L)' 'MPFNKPLFVWFGVLALFSLILIAFLGLNMRYFGRSAHKTFAFITLLFALVHFILGAYKWLFKNY' A
#
# COMPACT_ATOMS: atom_id res chain seq x y z
N MET A 1 -22.75 2.78 -12.69
CA MET A 1 -22.78 1.92 -11.49
C MET A 1 -22.16 2.71 -10.33
N PRO A 2 -22.79 2.79 -9.14
CA PRO A 2 -22.17 3.49 -8.02
C PRO A 2 -20.93 2.68 -7.61
N PHE A 3 -19.75 3.20 -7.95
CA PHE A 3 -18.49 2.63 -7.49
C PHE A 3 -18.49 2.67 -5.97
N ASN A 4 -18.66 1.49 -5.38
CA ASN A 4 -18.64 1.26 -3.94
C ASN A 4 -17.34 1.84 -3.35
N LYS A 5 -17.49 3.04 -2.76
CA LYS A 5 -16.49 3.76 -1.96
C LYS A 5 -15.67 2.90 -0.97
N PRO A 6 -16.18 1.78 -0.37
CA PRO A 6 -15.38 0.98 0.55
C PRO A 6 -14.04 0.50 -0.01
N LEU A 7 -13.98 -0.02 -1.24
CA LEU A 7 -12.77 -0.72 -1.72
C LEU A 7 -11.53 0.18 -1.72
N PHE A 8 -11.65 1.41 -2.19
CA PHE A 8 -10.54 2.38 -2.19
C PHE A 8 -10.03 2.68 -0.77
N VAL A 9 -10.95 2.83 0.19
CA VAL A 9 -10.61 3.10 1.59
C VAL A 9 -9.92 1.89 2.21
N TRP A 10 -10.42 0.67 1.95
CA TRP A 10 -9.80 -0.56 2.41
C TRP A 10 -8.37 -0.74 1.86
N PHE A 11 -8.12 -0.42 0.58
CA PHE A 11 -6.78 -0.44 0.01
C PHE A 11 -5.84 0.58 0.67
N GLY A 12 -6.33 1.77 1.01
CA GLY A 12 -5.55 2.79 1.72
C GLY A 12 -5.17 2.34 3.13
N VAL A 13 -6.12 1.76 3.86
CA VAL A 13 -5.88 1.20 5.20
C VAL A 13 -4.89 0.03 5.14
N LEU A 14 -5.04 -0.88 4.17
CA LEU A 14 -4.10 -1.99 3.99
C LEU A 14 -2.67 -1.49 3.72
N ALA A 15 -2.53 -0.50 2.83
CA ALA A 15 -1.24 0.08 2.51
C ALA A 15 -0.58 0.75 3.72
N LEU A 16 -1.36 1.45 4.55
CA LEU A 16 -0.87 2.08 5.78
C LEU A 16 -0.39 1.02 6.79
N PHE A 17 -1.15 -0.08 6.92
CA PHE A 17 -0.79 -1.19 7.81
C PHE A 17 0.48 -1.91 7.34
N SER A 18 0.61 -2.16 6.04
CA SER A 18 1.83 -2.73 5.44
C SER A 18 3.05 -1.81 5.61
N LEU A 19 2.85 -0.48 5.53
CA LEU A 19 3.91 0.50 5.75
C LEU A 19 4.41 0.48 7.20
N ILE A 20 3.50 0.43 8.18
CA ILE A 20 3.84 0.30 9.61
C ILE A 20 4.61 -1.00 9.85
N LEU A 21 4.18 -2.10 9.22
CA LEU A 21 4.83 -3.40 9.33
C LEU A 21 6.26 -3.37 8.78
N ILE A 22 6.50 -2.73 7.62
CA ILE A 22 7.86 -2.52 7.09
C ILE A 22 8.69 -1.66 8.01
N ALA A 23 8.13 -0.56 8.51
CA ALA A 23 8.87 0.34 9.38
C ALA A 23 9.36 -0.42 10.62
N PHE A 24 8.48 -1.22 11.23
CA PHE A 24 8.84 -2.11 12.33
C PHE A 24 9.89 -3.16 11.93
N LEU A 25 9.75 -3.78 10.76
CA LEU A 25 10.71 -4.77 10.26
C LEU A 25 12.08 -4.14 9.93
N GLY A 26 12.10 -2.88 9.51
CA GLY A 26 13.29 -2.08 9.27
C GLY A 26 14.02 -1.73 10.56
N LEU A 27 13.30 -1.34 11.61
CA LEU A 27 13.86 -1.13 12.94
C LEU A 27 14.44 -2.43 13.53
N ASN A 28 13.83 -3.57 13.19
CA ASN A 28 14.27 -4.91 13.59
C ASN A 28 15.12 -5.63 12.52
N MET A 29 15.78 -4.89 11.61
CA MET A 29 16.61 -5.46 10.54
C MET A 29 17.68 -6.45 11.04
N ARG A 30 18.18 -6.24 12.27
CA ARG A 30 19.19 -7.09 12.91
C ARG A 30 18.66 -8.49 13.26
N TYR A 31 17.35 -8.64 13.46
CA TYR A 31 16.69 -9.91 13.81
C TYR A 31 16.12 -10.64 12.59
N PHE A 32 15.51 -9.92 11.64
CA PHE A 32 14.84 -10.52 10.47
C PHE A 32 15.73 -10.63 9.23
N GLY A 33 16.86 -9.93 9.20
CA GLY A 33 17.78 -9.91 8.07
C GLY A 33 17.31 -9.06 6.89
N ARG A 34 18.27 -8.65 6.04
CA ARG A 34 18.03 -7.76 4.89
C ARG A 34 17.11 -8.37 3.82
N SER A 35 17.08 -9.70 3.71
CA SER A 35 16.29 -10.40 2.69
C SER A 35 14.79 -10.26 2.93
N ALA A 36 14.33 -10.53 4.16
CA ALA A 36 12.93 -10.38 4.53
C ALA A 36 12.47 -8.92 4.36
N HIS A 37 13.27 -7.96 4.81
CA HIS A 37 12.95 -6.54 4.66
C HIS A 37 12.76 -6.13 3.19
N LYS A 38 13.61 -6.60 2.26
CA LYS A 38 13.46 -6.33 0.83
C LYS A 38 12.15 -6.88 0.27
N THR A 39 11.77 -8.10 0.65
CA THR A 39 10.51 -8.72 0.18
C THR A 39 9.30 -7.95 0.67
N PHE A 40 9.26 -7.59 1.97
CA PHE A 40 8.16 -6.81 2.51
C PHE A 40 8.09 -5.40 1.90
N ALA A 41 9.25 -4.74 1.74
CA ALA A 41 9.36 -3.45 1.05
C ALA A 41 8.78 -3.51 -0.37
N PHE A 42 9.11 -4.55 -1.14
CA PHE A 42 8.59 -4.75 -2.48
C PHE A 42 7.06 -4.96 -2.50
N ILE A 43 6.53 -5.78 -1.59
CA ILE A 43 5.08 -6.03 -1.48
C ILE A 43 4.34 -4.72 -1.19
N THR A 44 4.85 -3.91 -0.27
CA THR A 44 4.19 -2.65 0.10
C THR A 44 4.30 -1.61 -1.00
N LEU A 45 5.43 -1.58 -1.72
CA LEU A 45 5.56 -0.75 -2.92
C LEU A 45 4.49 -1.12 -3.95
N LEU A 46 4.23 -2.42 -4.14
CA LEU A 46 3.20 -2.92 -5.05
C LEU A 46 1.80 -2.44 -4.62
N PHE A 47 1.48 -2.56 -3.33
CA PHE A 47 0.21 -2.06 -2.78
C PHE A 47 0.06 -0.54 -2.92
N ALA A 48 1.12 0.22 -2.66
CA ALA A 48 1.12 1.67 -2.82
C ALA A 48 0.88 2.08 -4.28
N LEU A 49 1.49 1.37 -5.24
CA LEU A 49 1.31 1.62 -6.67
C LEU A 49 -0.14 1.36 -7.10
N VAL A 50 -0.73 0.24 -6.67
CA VAL A 50 -2.14 -0.07 -6.96
C VAL A 50 -3.06 0.99 -6.36
N HIS A 51 -2.80 1.41 -5.12
CA HIS A 51 -3.59 2.46 -4.48
C HIS A 51 -3.49 3.80 -5.22
N PHE A 52 -2.29 4.17 -5.67
CA PHE A 52 -2.06 5.37 -6.47
C PHE A 52 -2.81 5.33 -7.80
N ILE A 53 -2.74 4.21 -8.54
CA ILE A 53 -3.45 4.04 -9.82
C ILE A 53 -4.96 4.12 -9.62
N LEU A 54 -5.51 3.45 -8.60
CA LEU A 54 -6.94 3.52 -8.29
C LEU A 54 -7.37 4.94 -7.89
N GLY A 55 -6.53 5.66 -7.14
CA GLY A 55 -6.76 7.05 -6.76
C GLY A 55 -6.73 7.99 -7.95
N ALA A 56 -5.73 7.84 -8.83
CA ALA A 56 -5.59 8.63 -10.05
C ALA A 56 -6.74 8.37 -11.02
N TYR A 57 -7.15 7.11 -11.21
CA TYR A 57 -8.32 6.75 -12.01
C TYR A 57 -9.58 7.38 -11.44
N LYS A 58 -9.83 7.27 -10.13
CA LYS A 58 -10.98 7.90 -9.49
C LYS A 58 -10.97 9.42 -9.65
N TRP A 59 -9.81 10.07 -9.57
CA TRP A 59 -9.68 11.51 -9.76
C TRP A 59 -9.95 11.92 -11.21
N LEU A 60 -9.40 11.20 -12.19
CA LEU A 60 -9.58 11.45 -13.62
C LEU A 60 -11.06 11.35 -14.04
N PHE A 61 -11.76 10.29 -13.62
CA PHE A 61 -13.16 10.05 -13.97
C PHE A 61 -14.17 10.85 -13.13
N LYS A 62 -13.74 11.54 -12.07
CA LYS A 62 -14.61 12.44 -11.29
C LYS A 62 -14.61 13.86 -11.87
N ASN A 63 -13.58 14.22 -12.64
CA ASN A 63 -13.42 15.52 -13.28
C ASN A 63 -13.81 15.52 -14.78
N TYR A 64 -14.35 14.41 -15.28
CA TYR A 64 -15.03 14.27 -16.57
C TYR A 64 -16.50 13.96 -16.33
#